data_AF-A0A2S2E4T0-F1
#
_entry.id   AF-A0A2S2E4T0-F1
#
_cell.length_a   1.000
_cell.length_b   1.000
_cell.length_c   1.000
_cell.angle_alpha   90.00
_cell.angle_beta   90.00
_cell.angle_gamma   90.00
#
_symmetry.space_group_name_H-M   'P 1'
#
loop_
_entity.id
_entity.type
_entity.pdbx_description
1 polymer ?
#
loop_
_entity_poly.entity_id
_entity_poly.type
_entity_poly.pdbx_seq_one_letter_code
_entity_poly.pdbx_strand_id
1 'polypeptide(L)'
;MIKSLSSMRRQRGALILVSSVLLLTIVTSATLYTGRVKTLEHRILLNQQNHRLAFSAAEAGVMRALGRLSREPQWTADTNGNLDNNAQFQITQSRQDIDRESSTVTLVTLTSSGSSPDGQANVTISEQALIYSILANPPDAPLIVAGGMNVSGSFEVTANPNGGGTGVPLSIWTDSLVDMNNGSGTTCGLQEFQDGNCSTDPYSEKGFKNLDIVDEDPDFPDDLMEYLFNVPEDQWTQLLAEADLVVSSCAGLDANTTGLVWVNGDCSINSNTQVGSSDDPVILIVTDGDITMNGGASLYGILFSFRKPGVTADFEIDMAGGAYTYGSVASNHPVGNSSGTYNAVYDADVLATIDQHDAFKRVARVPGSWRDF
;
A
#
# COMPACT_ATOMS: atom_id res chain seq x y z
N MET A 1 78.77 -93.98 17.35
CA MET A 1 77.51 -93.41 16.83
C MET A 1 77.13 -92.22 17.71
N ILE A 2 77.54 -91.00 17.34
CA ILE A 2 77.10 -89.76 17.99
C ILE A 2 76.74 -88.80 16.86
N LYS A 3 75.44 -88.50 16.73
CA LYS A 3 74.89 -87.55 15.75
C LYS A 3 75.18 -86.12 16.21
N SER A 4 75.84 -85.35 15.35
CA SER A 4 75.99 -83.90 15.47
C SER A 4 74.66 -83.21 15.13
N LEU A 5 74.13 -82.41 16.06
CA LEU A 5 72.96 -81.56 15.86
C LEU A 5 73.38 -80.30 15.09
N SER A 6 72.74 -80.05 13.94
CA SER A 6 72.94 -78.83 13.16
C SER A 6 72.32 -77.63 13.87
N SER A 7 73.12 -76.56 14.06
CA SER A 7 72.61 -75.31 14.61
C SER A 7 71.81 -74.56 13.54
N MET A 8 70.50 -74.35 13.76
CA MET A 8 69.73 -73.38 13.01
C MET A 8 70.22 -71.96 13.32
N ARG A 9 70.93 -71.33 12.38
CA ARG A 9 71.20 -69.88 12.41
C ARG A 9 69.88 -69.13 12.21
N ARG A 10 69.32 -68.56 13.29
CA ARG A 10 68.18 -67.63 13.24
C ARG A 10 68.57 -66.35 12.48
N GLN A 11 67.91 -66.07 11.37
CA GLN A 11 68.05 -64.83 10.59
C GLN A 11 67.45 -63.63 11.35
N ARG A 12 68.24 -62.98 12.21
CA ARG A 12 67.84 -61.75 12.93
C ARG A 12 67.66 -60.53 12.01
N GLY A 13 68.36 -60.48 10.87
CA GLY A 13 68.27 -59.36 9.92
C GLY A 13 66.95 -59.27 9.15
N ALA A 14 66.36 -60.41 8.77
CA ALA A 14 65.08 -60.45 8.08
C ALA A 14 63.91 -59.98 8.97
N LEU A 15 63.97 -60.25 10.28
CA LEU A 15 62.94 -59.88 11.24
C LEU A 15 62.89 -58.35 11.47
N ILE A 16 64.05 -57.69 11.52
CA ILE A 16 64.14 -56.23 11.64
C ILE A 16 63.58 -55.56 10.38
N LEU A 17 63.97 -56.04 9.19
CA LEU A 17 63.51 -55.48 7.93
C LEU A 17 61.98 -55.63 7.75
N VAL A 18 61.41 -56.78 8.10
CA VAL A 18 59.95 -57.00 8.10
C VAL A 18 59.25 -56.07 9.09
N SER A 19 59.78 -55.92 10.31
CA SER A 19 59.18 -55.01 11.30
C SER A 19 59.23 -53.53 10.87
N SER A 20 60.33 -53.09 10.26
CA SER A 20 60.47 -51.73 9.73
C SER A 20 59.53 -51.46 8.56
N VAL A 21 59.39 -52.43 7.64
CA VAL A 21 58.45 -52.34 6.51
C VAL A 21 57.01 -52.30 7.02
N LEU A 22 56.67 -53.13 8.00
CA LEU A 22 55.33 -53.14 8.60
C LEU A 22 55.00 -51.82 9.32
N LEU A 23 55.97 -51.22 10.01
CA LEU A 23 55.79 -49.89 10.62
C LEU A 23 55.61 -48.81 9.54
N LEU A 24 56.41 -48.84 8.47
CA LEU A 24 56.27 -47.91 7.34
C LEU A 24 54.91 -48.05 6.64
N THR A 25 54.40 -49.26 6.45
CA THR A 25 53.07 -49.47 5.83
C THR A 25 51.94 -48.97 6.73
N ILE A 26 52.05 -49.14 8.05
CA ILE A 26 51.06 -48.60 9.01
C ILE A 26 51.09 -47.07 9.00
N VAL A 27 52.26 -46.45 9.10
CA VAL A 27 52.39 -44.97 9.12
C VAL A 27 51.92 -44.36 7.81
N THR A 28 52.27 -44.94 6.66
CA THR A 28 51.79 -44.47 5.35
C THR A 28 50.27 -44.61 5.21
N SER A 29 49.69 -45.72 5.66
CA SER A 29 48.23 -45.92 5.69
C SER A 29 47.51 -44.90 6.57
N ALA A 30 48.03 -44.64 7.78
CA ALA A 30 47.47 -43.64 8.70
C ALA A 30 47.55 -42.22 8.13
N THR A 31 48.66 -41.89 7.46
CA THR A 31 48.86 -40.58 6.81
C THR A 31 47.90 -40.40 5.63
N LEU A 32 47.73 -41.42 4.79
CA LEU A 32 46.78 -41.43 3.68
C LEU A 32 45.33 -41.29 4.17
N TYR A 33 44.97 -42.00 5.25
CA TYR A 33 43.65 -41.90 5.87
C TYR A 33 43.39 -40.49 6.40
N THR A 34 44.35 -39.92 7.14
CA THR A 34 44.25 -38.55 7.68
C THR A 34 44.10 -37.53 6.56
N GLY A 35 44.88 -37.66 5.47
CA GLY A 35 44.77 -36.81 4.30
C GLY A 35 43.37 -36.85 3.67
N ARG A 36 42.78 -38.05 3.51
CA ARG A 36 41.40 -38.20 3.01
C ARG A 36 40.37 -37.55 3.93
N VAL A 37 40.47 -37.77 5.25
CA VAL A 37 39.55 -37.15 6.22
C VAL A 37 39.64 -35.63 6.17
N LYS A 38 40.86 -35.07 6.13
CA LYS A 38 41.04 -33.61 6.01
C LYS A 38 40.51 -33.03 4.71
N THR A 39 40.67 -33.73 3.58
CA THR A 39 40.06 -33.29 2.32
C THR A 39 38.52 -33.29 2.41
N LEU A 40 37.93 -34.29 3.05
CA LEU A 40 36.48 -34.34 3.27
C LEU A 40 35.99 -33.20 4.17
N GLU A 41 36.64 -32.98 5.32
CA GLU A 41 36.34 -31.85 6.22
C GLU A 41 36.44 -30.51 5.48
N HIS A 42 37.51 -30.31 4.70
CA HIS A 42 37.71 -29.08 3.94
C HIS A 42 36.60 -28.85 2.90
N ARG A 43 36.18 -29.90 2.17
CA ARG A 43 35.07 -29.82 1.21
C ARG A 43 33.75 -29.50 1.89
N ILE A 44 33.48 -30.10 3.04
CA ILE A 44 32.27 -29.82 3.83
C ILE A 44 32.28 -28.35 4.28
N LEU A 45 33.41 -27.85 4.78
CA LEU A 45 33.55 -26.46 5.21
C LEU A 45 33.34 -25.47 4.06
N LEU A 46 33.94 -25.73 2.88
CA LEU A 46 33.74 -24.90 1.70
C LEU A 46 32.28 -24.90 1.24
N ASN A 47 31.64 -26.07 1.20
CA ASN A 47 30.22 -26.17 0.84
C ASN A 47 29.33 -25.42 1.85
N GLN A 48 29.61 -25.52 3.15
CA GLN A 48 28.90 -24.77 4.19
C GLN A 48 29.10 -23.26 4.04
N GLN A 49 30.32 -22.82 3.73
CA GLN A 49 30.62 -21.42 3.48
C GLN A 49 29.88 -20.91 2.24
N ASN A 50 29.98 -21.63 1.12
CA ASN A 50 29.31 -21.27 -0.12
C ASN A 50 27.79 -21.23 0.04
N HIS A 51 27.20 -22.20 0.75
CA HIS A 51 25.78 -22.17 1.07
C HIS A 51 25.39 -20.94 1.88
N ARG A 52 26.15 -20.56 2.91
CA ARG A 52 25.88 -19.33 3.69
C ARG A 52 25.98 -18.06 2.84
N LEU A 53 26.94 -18.01 1.92
CA LEU A 53 27.09 -16.87 1.00
C LEU A 53 25.93 -16.79 0.00
N ALA A 54 25.52 -17.93 -0.56
CA ALA A 54 24.36 -18.02 -1.45
C ALA A 54 23.06 -17.63 -0.73
N PHE A 55 22.87 -18.11 0.51
CA PHE A 55 21.72 -17.76 1.36
C PHE A 55 21.68 -16.26 1.65
N SER A 56 22.81 -15.66 2.05
CA SER A 56 22.89 -14.20 2.26
C SER A 56 22.60 -13.40 0.99
N ALA A 57 22.99 -13.91 -0.19
CA ALA A 57 22.66 -13.28 -1.46
C ALA A 57 21.17 -13.36 -1.79
N ALA A 58 20.53 -14.50 -1.54
CA ALA A 58 19.08 -14.66 -1.70
C ALA A 58 18.30 -13.75 -0.75
N GLU A 59 18.72 -13.64 0.52
CA GLU A 59 18.10 -12.69 1.47
C GLU A 59 18.24 -11.24 1.00
N ALA A 60 19.42 -10.85 0.52
CA ALA A 60 19.62 -9.51 -0.03
C ALA A 60 18.71 -9.23 -1.23
N GLY A 61 18.47 -10.23 -2.08
CA GLY A 61 17.53 -10.13 -3.20
C GLY A 61 16.09 -9.91 -2.74
N VAL A 62 15.59 -10.70 -1.79
CA VAL A 62 14.24 -10.51 -1.22
C VAL A 62 14.10 -9.15 -0.56
N MET A 63 15.07 -8.72 0.25
CA MET A 63 15.03 -7.41 0.91
C MET A 63 15.06 -6.25 -0.09
N ARG A 64 15.84 -6.37 -1.17
CA ARG A 64 15.84 -5.39 -2.26
C ARG A 64 14.50 -5.34 -2.98
N ALA A 65 13.90 -6.51 -3.24
CA ALA A 65 12.59 -6.61 -3.88
C ALA A 65 11.49 -5.94 -3.03
N LEU A 66 11.48 -6.21 -1.72
CA LEU A 66 10.54 -5.58 -0.79
C LEU A 66 10.73 -4.06 -0.71
N GLY A 67 11.97 -3.59 -0.62
CA GLY A 67 12.26 -2.16 -0.62
C GLY A 67 11.92 -1.46 -1.95
N ARG A 68 11.92 -2.20 -3.05
CA ARG A 68 11.42 -1.70 -4.34
C ARG A 68 9.89 -1.66 -4.37
N LEU A 69 9.22 -2.74 -3.96
CA LEU A 69 7.76 -2.78 -3.87
C LEU A 69 7.21 -1.67 -2.98
N SER A 70 7.87 -1.34 -1.86
CA SER A 70 7.41 -0.25 -0.97
C SER A 70 7.47 1.15 -1.61
N ARG A 71 8.18 1.30 -2.73
CA ARG A 71 8.28 2.58 -3.48
C ARG A 71 7.53 2.55 -4.81
N GLU A 72 7.58 1.41 -5.49
CA GLU A 72 6.93 1.13 -6.77
C GLU A 72 6.01 -0.09 -6.59
N PRO A 73 4.84 0.01 -5.94
CA PRO A 73 3.92 -1.12 -5.75
C PRO A 73 3.56 -1.84 -7.05
N GLN A 74 3.47 -1.13 -8.17
CA GLN A 74 3.23 -1.70 -9.49
C GLN A 74 4.44 -2.41 -10.15
N TRP A 75 5.63 -2.43 -9.53
CA TRP A 75 6.82 -3.05 -10.11
C TRP A 75 6.68 -4.57 -10.34
N THR A 76 6.73 -5.02 -11.61
CA THR A 76 6.59 -6.44 -12.00
C THR A 76 7.84 -7.09 -12.60
N ALA A 77 8.88 -6.30 -12.91
CA ALA A 77 10.01 -6.78 -13.70
C ALA A 77 10.99 -7.65 -12.89
N ASP A 78 11.40 -8.79 -13.45
CA ASP A 78 12.50 -9.59 -12.89
C ASP A 78 13.77 -8.75 -12.73
N THR A 79 14.49 -8.96 -11.64
CA THR A 79 15.66 -8.15 -11.29
C THR A 79 16.82 -9.02 -10.87
N ASN A 80 17.97 -8.79 -11.49
CA ASN A 80 19.23 -9.43 -11.11
C ASN A 80 20.15 -8.41 -10.43
N GLY A 81 21.01 -8.87 -9.54
CA GLY A 81 22.00 -8.02 -8.92
C GLY A 81 23.20 -8.80 -8.38
N ASN A 82 24.26 -8.04 -8.11
CA ASN A 82 25.50 -8.55 -7.56
C ASN A 82 25.76 -7.84 -6.23
N LEU A 83 26.34 -8.58 -5.29
CA LEU A 83 26.90 -8.05 -4.05
C LEU A 83 28.39 -7.76 -4.24
N ASP A 84 28.97 -6.98 -3.33
CA ASP A 84 30.39 -6.57 -3.37
C ASP A 84 31.37 -7.74 -3.39
N ASN A 85 30.96 -8.89 -2.82
CA ASN A 85 31.75 -10.12 -2.80
C ASN A 85 31.58 -10.97 -4.07
N ASN A 86 30.96 -10.46 -5.13
CA ASN A 86 30.55 -11.16 -6.37
C ASN A 86 29.49 -12.26 -6.21
N ALA A 87 28.88 -12.42 -5.04
CA ALA A 87 27.66 -13.22 -4.94
C ALA A 87 26.56 -12.56 -5.77
N GLN A 88 25.67 -13.37 -6.33
CA GLN A 88 24.62 -12.91 -7.24
C GLN A 88 23.26 -13.28 -6.69
N PHE A 89 22.25 -12.50 -7.04
CA PHE A 89 20.86 -12.86 -6.81
C PHE A 89 20.03 -12.57 -8.04
N GLN A 90 19.00 -13.40 -8.23
CA GLN A 90 17.94 -13.21 -9.21
C GLN A 90 16.62 -13.17 -8.45
N ILE A 91 15.78 -12.19 -8.77
CA ILE A 91 14.46 -12.01 -8.18
C ILE A 91 13.42 -12.27 -9.27
N THR A 92 12.47 -13.13 -8.95
CA THR A 92 11.23 -13.32 -9.70
C THR A 92 10.03 -13.07 -8.78
N GLN A 93 8.88 -12.78 -9.37
CA GLN A 93 7.65 -12.55 -8.61
C GLN A 93 6.43 -13.17 -9.28
N SER A 94 5.46 -13.58 -8.47
CA SER A 94 4.11 -13.90 -8.92
C SER A 94 3.10 -13.07 -8.13
N ARG A 95 2.01 -12.67 -8.79
CA ARG A 95 0.95 -11.85 -8.20
C ARG A 95 -0.38 -12.59 -8.26
N GLN A 96 -1.17 -12.44 -7.21
CA GLN A 96 -2.52 -12.98 -7.13
C GLN A 96 -3.41 -11.95 -6.45
N ASP A 97 -4.50 -11.57 -7.11
CA ASP A 97 -5.51 -10.72 -6.52
C ASP A 97 -6.43 -11.57 -5.62
N ILE A 98 -6.75 -11.02 -4.45
CA ILE A 98 -7.56 -11.64 -3.42
C ILE A 98 -8.65 -10.65 -3.05
N ASP A 99 -9.90 -11.03 -3.28
CA ASP A 99 -11.05 -10.26 -2.81
C ASP A 99 -11.22 -10.47 -1.30
N ARG A 100 -11.30 -9.37 -0.56
CA ARG A 100 -11.52 -9.32 0.89
C ARG A 100 -12.68 -8.38 1.18
N GLU A 101 -13.82 -8.97 1.52
CA GLU A 101 -15.08 -8.23 1.73
C GLU A 101 -15.38 -7.32 0.52
N SER A 102 -15.32 -6.00 0.69
CA SER A 102 -15.58 -5.02 -0.36
C SER A 102 -14.33 -4.53 -1.11
N SER A 103 -13.13 -5.00 -0.74
CA SER A 103 -11.85 -4.53 -1.30
C SER A 103 -11.07 -5.65 -1.98
N THR A 104 -10.23 -5.32 -2.96
CA THR A 104 -9.29 -6.28 -3.57
C THR A 104 -7.87 -5.96 -3.12
N VAL A 105 -7.12 -6.98 -2.66
CA VAL A 105 -5.71 -6.87 -2.30
C VAL A 105 -4.85 -7.77 -3.19
N THR A 106 -3.67 -7.30 -3.58
CA THR A 106 -2.74 -8.10 -4.40
C THR A 106 -1.69 -8.77 -3.52
N LEU A 107 -1.71 -10.09 -3.45
CA LEU A 107 -0.64 -10.90 -2.85
C LEU A 107 0.50 -11.08 -3.84
N VAL A 108 1.68 -10.60 -3.49
CA VAL A 108 2.92 -10.77 -4.26
C VAL A 108 3.80 -11.81 -3.57
N THR A 109 4.08 -12.91 -4.26
CA THR A 109 5.08 -13.88 -3.82
C THR A 109 6.41 -13.56 -4.49
N LEU A 110 7.35 -13.05 -3.69
CA LEU A 110 8.72 -12.79 -4.10
C LEU A 110 9.53 -14.07 -3.96
N THR A 111 10.33 -14.39 -4.98
CA THR A 111 11.28 -15.50 -4.94
C THR A 111 12.66 -14.96 -5.31
N SER A 112 13.64 -15.17 -4.45
CA SER A 112 15.03 -14.84 -4.76
C SER A 112 15.90 -16.08 -4.76
N SER A 113 16.61 -16.29 -5.87
CA SER A 113 17.66 -17.30 -6.02
C SER A 113 19.02 -16.63 -5.89
N GLY A 114 19.77 -16.98 -4.86
CA GLY A 114 21.11 -16.47 -4.58
C GLY A 114 22.19 -17.49 -4.95
N SER A 115 23.26 -17.03 -5.59
CA SER A 115 24.43 -17.84 -5.98
C SER A 115 25.68 -17.38 -5.22
N SER A 116 26.48 -18.33 -4.75
CA SER A 116 27.78 -18.04 -4.12
C SER A 116 28.74 -17.36 -5.12
N PRO A 117 29.77 -16.62 -4.65
CA PRO A 117 30.72 -15.93 -5.53
C PRO A 117 31.43 -16.82 -6.55
N ASP A 118 31.58 -18.11 -6.24
CA ASP A 118 32.18 -19.11 -7.11
C ASP A 118 31.15 -19.88 -7.97
N GLY A 119 29.86 -19.56 -7.84
CA GLY A 119 28.75 -20.18 -8.56
C GLY A 119 28.46 -21.64 -8.20
N GLN A 120 29.07 -22.18 -7.14
CA GLN A 120 28.95 -23.59 -6.78
C GLN A 120 27.78 -23.90 -5.84
N ALA A 121 27.26 -22.91 -5.13
CA ALA A 121 26.08 -23.06 -4.28
C ALA A 121 24.98 -22.11 -4.75
N ASN A 122 23.75 -22.62 -4.79
CA ASN A 122 22.54 -21.86 -5.06
C ASN A 122 21.54 -22.11 -3.93
N VAL A 123 20.88 -21.06 -3.47
CA VAL A 123 19.85 -21.11 -2.43
C VAL A 123 18.65 -20.30 -2.90
N THR A 124 17.44 -20.84 -2.73
CA THR A 124 16.20 -20.13 -3.07
C THR A 124 15.43 -19.79 -1.80
N ILE A 125 15.04 -18.53 -1.67
CA ILE A 125 14.19 -18.02 -0.59
C ILE A 125 12.94 -17.42 -1.21
N SER A 126 11.80 -17.58 -0.55
CA SER A 126 10.56 -16.92 -0.92
C SER A 126 9.93 -16.20 0.28
N GLU A 127 9.30 -15.06 0.02
CA GLU A 127 8.53 -14.30 1.00
C GLU A 127 7.35 -13.64 0.31
N GLN A 128 6.24 -13.44 1.03
CA GLN A 128 5.05 -12.79 0.49
C GLN A 128 4.84 -11.39 1.05
N ALA A 129 4.35 -10.50 0.20
CA ALA A 129 3.88 -9.16 0.55
C ALA A 129 2.45 -8.96 0.03
N LEU A 130 1.66 -8.16 0.73
CA LEU A 130 0.36 -7.69 0.30
C LEU A 130 0.50 -6.25 -0.19
N ILE A 131 -0.13 -5.95 -1.31
CA ILE A 131 -0.35 -4.60 -1.80
C ILE A 131 -1.85 -4.31 -1.65
N TYR A 132 -2.17 -3.22 -0.98
CA TYR A 132 -3.55 -2.74 -0.81
C TYR A 132 -3.62 -1.25 -1.12
N SER A 133 -4.79 -0.78 -1.56
CA SER A 133 -5.08 0.64 -1.70
C SER A 133 -5.46 1.23 -0.35
N ILE A 134 -5.06 2.47 -0.08
CA ILE A 134 -5.55 3.26 1.07
C ILE A 134 -7.05 3.49 0.93
N LEU A 135 -7.51 3.76 -0.29
CA LEU A 135 -8.94 3.89 -0.59
C LEU A 135 -9.49 2.49 -0.83
N ALA A 136 -10.22 1.97 0.14
CA ALA A 136 -10.78 0.63 0.10
C ALA A 136 -12.01 0.56 -0.81
N ASN A 137 -12.92 1.54 -0.67
CA ASN A 137 -14.10 1.67 -1.50
C ASN A 137 -14.12 3.09 -2.11
N PRO A 138 -13.99 3.24 -3.43
CA PRO A 138 -14.20 4.53 -4.09
C PRO A 138 -15.60 5.08 -3.80
N PRO A 139 -15.74 6.38 -3.49
CA PRO A 139 -17.04 6.99 -3.22
C PRO A 139 -18.05 6.81 -4.37
N ASP A 140 -19.23 6.26 -4.08
CA ASP A 140 -20.31 6.09 -5.06
C ASP A 140 -21.01 7.42 -5.39
N ALA A 141 -20.92 8.41 -4.48
CA ALA A 141 -21.44 9.76 -4.66
C ALA A 141 -20.32 10.82 -4.54
N PRO A 142 -20.44 11.94 -5.28
CA PRO A 142 -19.54 13.08 -5.14
C PRO A 142 -19.73 13.83 -3.80
N LEU A 143 -20.87 13.70 -3.13
CA LEU A 143 -21.07 14.22 -1.77
C LEU A 143 -21.64 13.13 -0.84
N ILE A 144 -20.88 12.77 0.20
CA ILE A 144 -21.26 11.75 1.20
C ILE A 144 -21.19 12.36 2.60
N VAL A 145 -22.27 12.29 3.37
CA VAL A 145 -22.32 12.94 4.69
C VAL A 145 -22.97 12.02 5.71
N ALA A 146 -22.28 11.73 6.82
CA ALA A 146 -22.87 11.08 7.98
C ALA A 146 -23.54 12.11 8.91
N GLY A 147 -24.70 11.78 9.47
CA GLY A 147 -25.50 12.65 10.33
C GLY A 147 -26.34 13.71 9.59
N GLY A 148 -26.45 13.63 8.27
CA GLY A 148 -27.30 14.51 7.45
C GLY A 148 -26.69 15.85 7.07
N MET A 149 -27.40 16.54 6.17
CA MET A 149 -27.02 17.86 5.68
C MET A 149 -28.17 18.84 5.87
N ASN A 150 -27.97 19.85 6.71
CA ASN A 150 -28.91 20.96 6.79
C ASN A 150 -28.56 21.97 5.71
N VAL A 151 -29.34 22.01 4.63
CA VAL A 151 -29.11 22.94 3.52
C VAL A 151 -29.56 24.34 3.96
N SER A 152 -28.74 25.02 4.75
CA SER A 152 -28.94 26.44 5.08
C SER A 152 -28.17 27.37 4.12
N GLY A 153 -27.08 26.86 3.52
CA GLY A 153 -26.25 27.54 2.53
C GLY A 153 -26.61 27.17 1.08
N SER A 154 -25.59 27.18 0.22
CA SER A 154 -25.70 26.80 -1.20
C SER A 154 -24.87 25.54 -1.47
N PHE A 155 -25.20 24.77 -2.48
CA PHE A 155 -24.33 23.71 -2.98
C PHE A 155 -24.54 23.54 -4.47
N GLU A 156 -23.51 23.07 -5.16
CA GLU A 156 -23.59 22.65 -6.55
C GLU A 156 -22.89 21.30 -6.67
N VAL A 157 -23.67 20.25 -6.94
CA VAL A 157 -23.17 18.88 -6.97
C VAL A 157 -23.45 18.23 -8.32
N THR A 158 -22.38 17.80 -8.99
CA THR A 158 -22.47 17.08 -10.26
C THR A 158 -22.53 15.59 -10.02
N ALA A 159 -23.65 14.95 -10.35
CA ALA A 159 -23.93 13.55 -10.04
C ALA A 159 -22.90 12.57 -10.63
N ASN A 160 -22.61 11.50 -9.89
CA ASN A 160 -22.07 10.29 -10.48
C ASN A 160 -23.16 9.64 -11.34
N PRO A 161 -23.03 9.55 -12.68
CA PRO A 161 -24.08 9.03 -13.56
C PRO A 161 -24.41 7.55 -13.33
N ASN A 162 -23.56 6.82 -12.59
CA ASN A 162 -23.76 5.41 -12.27
C ASN A 162 -23.72 5.10 -10.77
N GLY A 163 -23.80 6.10 -9.89
CA GLY A 163 -23.60 5.88 -8.45
C GLY A 163 -24.72 5.09 -7.78
N GLY A 164 -25.95 5.15 -8.29
CA GLY A 164 -27.06 4.29 -7.86
C GLY A 164 -27.15 2.97 -8.64
N GLY A 165 -26.12 2.62 -9.41
CA GLY A 165 -26.13 1.57 -10.44
C GLY A 165 -26.11 2.13 -11.86
N THR A 166 -25.97 1.26 -12.86
CA THR A 166 -25.79 1.68 -14.27
C THR A 166 -26.93 2.58 -14.76
N GLY A 167 -26.60 3.83 -15.10
CA GLY A 167 -27.54 4.84 -15.58
C GLY A 167 -28.43 5.47 -14.51
N VAL A 168 -28.12 5.25 -13.22
CA VAL A 168 -28.83 5.86 -12.09
C VAL A 168 -27.90 6.91 -11.47
N PRO A 169 -28.16 8.22 -11.73
CA PRO A 169 -27.33 9.27 -11.18
C PRO A 169 -27.46 9.34 -9.65
N LEU A 170 -26.34 9.50 -8.96
CA LEU A 170 -26.27 9.73 -7.52
C LEU A 170 -25.40 10.95 -7.24
N SER A 171 -26.00 11.96 -6.64
CA SER A 171 -25.35 13.23 -6.27
C SER A 171 -24.98 13.24 -4.80
N ILE A 172 -25.90 12.83 -3.93
CA ILE A 172 -25.73 12.94 -2.48
C ILE A 172 -26.16 11.63 -1.82
N TRP A 173 -25.34 11.14 -0.89
CA TRP A 173 -25.64 9.96 -0.09
C TRP A 173 -25.46 10.23 1.41
N THR A 174 -26.48 9.95 2.22
CA THR A 174 -26.46 10.21 3.67
C THR A 174 -27.43 9.32 4.44
N ASP A 175 -27.11 9.04 5.70
CA ASP A 175 -27.93 8.34 6.70
C ASP A 175 -29.07 9.18 7.28
N SER A 176 -29.11 10.49 7.00
CA SER A 176 -30.13 11.39 7.56
C SER A 176 -30.68 12.37 6.52
N LEU A 177 -31.71 13.13 6.88
CA LEU A 177 -32.47 13.94 5.94
C LEU A 177 -31.62 15.03 5.27
N VAL A 178 -31.79 15.18 3.96
CA VAL A 178 -31.33 16.36 3.19
C VAL A 178 -32.50 17.32 3.01
N ASP A 179 -32.50 18.42 3.78
CA ASP A 179 -33.58 19.42 3.72
C ASP A 179 -33.37 20.46 2.61
N MET A 180 -33.95 20.23 1.44
CA MET A 180 -33.88 21.12 0.28
C MET A 180 -34.77 22.38 0.37
N ASN A 181 -35.46 22.65 1.48
CA ASN A 181 -36.43 23.75 1.54
C ASN A 181 -35.82 25.11 1.90
N ASN A 182 -34.73 25.12 2.66
CA ASN A 182 -34.23 26.34 3.30
C ASN A 182 -33.10 27.03 2.51
N GLY A 183 -32.16 26.28 1.95
CA GLY A 183 -31.00 26.79 1.21
C GLY A 183 -31.22 26.91 -0.30
N SER A 184 -30.12 26.97 -1.05
CA SER A 184 -30.10 27.14 -2.52
C SER A 184 -29.25 26.07 -3.21
N GLY A 185 -29.32 24.84 -2.73
CA GLY A 185 -28.62 23.71 -3.32
C GLY A 185 -29.18 23.27 -4.66
N THR A 186 -28.30 22.86 -5.57
CA THR A 186 -28.62 22.33 -6.89
C THR A 186 -27.76 21.12 -7.21
N THR A 187 -28.36 20.09 -7.83
CA THR A 187 -27.63 18.96 -8.41
C THR A 187 -27.90 18.88 -9.91
N CYS A 188 -26.95 18.36 -10.68
CA CYS A 188 -27.08 18.22 -12.13
C CYS A 188 -26.15 17.15 -12.70
N GLY A 189 -26.26 16.87 -14.01
CA GLY A 189 -25.30 16.05 -14.73
C GLY A 189 -24.01 16.80 -15.08
N LEU A 190 -22.97 16.05 -15.45
CA LEU A 190 -21.65 16.61 -15.79
C LEU A 190 -21.69 17.50 -17.03
N GLN A 191 -22.53 17.18 -18.00
CA GLN A 191 -22.68 18.00 -19.20
C GLN A 191 -23.30 19.36 -18.86
N GLU A 192 -24.37 19.36 -18.07
CA GLU A 192 -25.05 20.58 -17.64
C GLU A 192 -24.13 21.48 -16.81
N PHE A 193 -23.30 20.88 -15.93
CA PHE A 193 -22.25 21.61 -15.21
C PHE A 193 -21.24 22.27 -16.16
N GLN A 194 -20.69 21.52 -17.12
CA GLN A 194 -19.69 22.03 -18.07
C GLN A 194 -20.23 23.14 -18.97
N ASP A 195 -21.51 23.08 -19.34
CA ASP A 195 -22.18 24.10 -20.14
C ASP A 195 -22.63 25.32 -19.31
N GLY A 196 -22.44 25.30 -17.99
CA GLY A 196 -22.89 26.37 -17.07
C GLY A 196 -24.41 26.41 -16.88
N ASN A 197 -25.09 25.28 -17.12
CA ASN A 197 -26.54 25.12 -17.10
C ASN A 197 -27.05 24.31 -15.91
N CYS A 198 -26.22 24.04 -14.90
CA CYS A 198 -26.61 23.25 -13.72
C CYS A 198 -27.88 23.79 -13.04
N SER A 199 -28.03 25.12 -12.97
CA SER A 199 -29.23 25.77 -12.43
C SER A 199 -30.43 25.85 -13.40
N THR A 200 -30.23 25.55 -14.69
CA THR A 200 -31.29 25.64 -15.71
C THR A 200 -32.02 24.31 -15.87
N ASP A 201 -31.28 23.20 -15.85
CA ASP A 201 -31.81 21.84 -15.99
C ASP A 201 -31.33 20.95 -14.81
N PRO A 202 -31.75 21.26 -13.56
CA PRO A 202 -31.28 20.53 -12.38
C PRO A 202 -31.96 19.16 -12.24
N TYR A 203 -31.28 18.22 -11.57
CA TYR A 203 -31.91 16.99 -11.08
C TYR A 203 -32.69 17.26 -9.80
N SER A 204 -32.06 17.91 -8.83
CA SER A 204 -32.66 18.41 -7.58
C SER A 204 -32.31 19.89 -7.39
N GLU A 205 -33.24 20.65 -6.82
CA GLU A 205 -33.09 22.09 -6.56
C GLU A 205 -33.90 22.51 -5.32
N LYS A 206 -33.83 23.78 -4.93
CA LYS A 206 -34.59 24.30 -3.79
C LYS A 206 -36.09 23.96 -3.91
N GLY A 207 -36.60 23.26 -2.90
CA GLY A 207 -38.01 22.84 -2.81
C GLY A 207 -38.37 21.65 -3.70
N PHE A 208 -37.41 21.07 -4.43
CA PHE A 208 -37.60 19.90 -5.28
C PHE A 208 -36.44 18.92 -5.12
N LYS A 209 -36.68 17.81 -4.39
CA LYS A 209 -35.74 16.69 -4.24
C LYS A 209 -36.15 15.54 -5.15
N ASN A 210 -35.21 15.06 -5.96
CA ASN A 210 -35.37 13.94 -6.90
C ASN A 210 -34.57 12.71 -6.43
N LEU A 211 -34.59 11.64 -7.22
CA LEU A 211 -34.00 10.33 -6.87
C LEU A 211 -32.47 10.30 -6.87
N ASP A 212 -31.81 11.38 -7.32
CA ASP A 212 -30.35 11.49 -7.29
C ASP A 212 -29.80 11.82 -5.89
N ILE A 213 -30.68 12.12 -4.92
CA ILE A 213 -30.34 12.29 -3.51
C ILE A 213 -30.89 11.07 -2.77
N VAL A 214 -30.01 10.27 -2.21
CA VAL A 214 -30.33 9.13 -1.36
C VAL A 214 -30.06 9.54 0.09
N ASP A 215 -31.13 9.84 0.81
CA ASP A 215 -31.09 10.30 2.19
C ASP A 215 -31.93 9.43 3.12
N GLU A 216 -31.68 9.51 4.42
CA GLU A 216 -32.27 8.60 5.42
C GLU A 216 -32.05 7.12 5.05
N ASP A 217 -30.91 6.80 4.40
CA ASP A 217 -30.64 5.48 3.86
C ASP A 217 -30.17 4.52 4.95
N PRO A 218 -30.89 3.42 5.23
CA PRO A 218 -30.46 2.41 6.20
C PRO A 218 -29.23 1.63 5.76
N ASP A 219 -28.86 1.65 4.47
CA ASP A 219 -27.66 1.00 3.94
C ASP A 219 -26.42 1.91 3.99
N PHE A 220 -26.56 3.16 4.47
CA PHE A 220 -25.41 4.05 4.72
C PHE A 220 -24.48 3.44 5.78
N PRO A 221 -23.15 3.49 5.59
CA PRO A 221 -22.21 2.86 6.51
C PRO A 221 -22.23 3.52 7.90
N ASP A 222 -22.36 2.70 8.95
CA ASP A 222 -22.27 3.15 10.36
C ASP A 222 -20.94 3.86 10.66
N ASP A 223 -19.85 3.42 10.02
CA ASP A 223 -18.52 4.00 10.10
C ASP A 223 -18.03 4.36 8.69
N LEU A 224 -18.13 5.65 8.36
CA LEU A 224 -17.74 6.15 7.05
C LEU A 224 -16.22 6.07 6.82
N MET A 225 -15.40 6.18 7.87
CA MET A 225 -13.95 6.02 7.74
C MET A 225 -13.60 4.56 7.44
N GLU A 226 -14.23 3.61 8.12
CA GLU A 226 -14.06 2.18 7.84
C GLU A 226 -14.52 1.84 6.43
N TYR A 227 -15.66 2.37 6.00
CA TYR A 227 -16.14 2.16 4.63
C TYR A 227 -15.16 2.71 3.59
N LEU A 228 -14.67 3.95 3.73
CA LEU A 228 -13.78 4.54 2.72
C LEU A 228 -12.36 3.96 2.74
N PHE A 229 -11.80 3.73 3.92
CA PHE A 229 -10.36 3.44 4.08
C PHE A 229 -10.06 2.07 4.71
N ASN A 230 -11.08 1.28 5.05
CA ASN A 230 -10.95 0.01 5.77
C ASN A 230 -10.15 0.12 7.08
N VAL A 231 -10.30 1.28 7.75
CA VAL A 231 -9.75 1.58 9.07
C VAL A 231 -10.89 2.06 9.96
N PRO A 232 -11.23 1.35 11.05
CA PRO A 232 -12.25 1.81 11.99
C PRO A 232 -11.96 3.19 12.56
N GLU A 233 -13.00 3.97 12.82
CA GLU A 233 -12.88 5.35 13.30
C GLU A 233 -12.11 5.42 14.64
N ASP A 234 -12.27 4.43 15.50
CA ASP A 234 -11.54 4.32 16.78
C ASP A 234 -10.03 4.07 16.61
N GLN A 235 -9.63 3.63 15.42
CA GLN A 235 -8.27 3.32 15.01
C GLN A 235 -7.72 4.31 13.98
N TRP A 236 -8.34 5.49 13.82
CA TRP A 236 -7.92 6.56 12.89
C TRP A 236 -6.41 6.85 12.89
N THR A 237 -5.73 6.65 14.02
CA THR A 237 -4.27 6.80 14.13
C THR A 237 -3.47 5.87 13.19
N GLN A 238 -4.03 4.74 12.77
CA GLN A 238 -3.43 3.83 11.79
C GLN A 238 -3.41 4.48 10.40
N LEU A 239 -4.53 5.08 9.98
CA LEU A 239 -4.61 5.81 8.71
C LEU A 239 -3.69 7.05 8.73
N LEU A 240 -3.64 7.77 9.86
CA LEU A 240 -2.67 8.88 10.04
C LEU A 240 -1.22 8.40 9.88
N ALA A 241 -0.87 7.21 10.39
CA ALA A 241 0.49 6.69 10.29
C ALA A 241 0.89 6.34 8.84
N GLU A 242 -0.10 6.19 7.94
CA GLU A 242 0.11 5.97 6.52
C GLU A 242 0.11 7.27 5.69
N ALA A 243 -0.11 8.44 6.29
CA ALA A 243 -0.13 9.71 5.59
C ALA A 243 1.24 10.07 4.99
N ASP A 244 1.24 10.49 3.73
CA ASP A 244 2.44 10.94 3.00
C ASP A 244 2.89 12.32 3.48
N LEU A 245 1.93 13.16 3.90
CA LEU A 245 2.18 14.50 4.43
C LEU A 245 1.25 14.80 5.60
N VAL A 246 1.83 15.18 6.74
CA VAL A 246 1.07 15.64 7.92
C VAL A 246 1.37 17.12 8.15
N VAL A 247 0.34 17.96 8.09
CA VAL A 247 0.42 19.42 8.24
C VAL A 247 -0.60 19.93 9.26
N SER A 248 -0.41 21.16 9.76
CA SER A 248 -1.36 21.82 10.66
C SER A 248 -2.31 22.79 9.95
N SER A 249 -2.17 22.94 8.63
CA SER A 249 -3.04 23.77 7.78
C SER A 249 -2.81 23.42 6.31
N CYS A 250 -3.72 23.83 5.44
CA CYS A 250 -3.59 23.68 3.97
C CYS A 250 -2.63 24.68 3.30
N ALA A 251 -1.87 25.47 4.08
CA ALA A 251 -0.87 26.38 3.54
C ALA A 251 0.27 25.61 2.85
N GLY A 252 0.50 25.92 1.57
CA GLY A 252 1.59 25.33 0.78
C GLY A 252 1.20 24.07 0.00
N LEU A 253 -0.05 23.61 0.09
CA LEU A 253 -0.59 22.63 -0.85
C LEU A 253 -0.77 23.29 -2.23
N ASP A 254 -0.44 22.55 -3.28
CA ASP A 254 -0.44 23.03 -4.66
C ASP A 254 -0.78 21.92 -5.66
N ALA A 255 -0.72 22.22 -6.96
CA ALA A 255 -1.07 21.30 -8.04
C ALA A 255 -0.18 20.05 -8.13
N ASN A 256 1.00 20.03 -7.49
CA ASN A 256 1.91 18.88 -7.46
C ASN A 256 1.75 18.05 -6.18
N THR A 257 0.87 18.47 -5.27
CA THR A 257 0.57 17.68 -4.07
C THR A 257 -0.13 16.40 -4.51
N THR A 258 0.32 15.25 -4.00
CA THR A 258 -0.23 13.93 -4.33
C THR A 258 -0.15 13.01 -3.10
N GLY A 259 -1.00 11.98 -3.06
CA GLY A 259 -1.04 11.01 -1.96
C GLY A 259 -2.00 11.37 -0.83
N LEU A 260 -1.81 10.73 0.33
CA LEU A 260 -2.62 10.94 1.53
C LEU A 260 -2.08 12.11 2.35
N VAL A 261 -2.82 13.21 2.38
CA VAL A 261 -2.47 14.43 3.14
C VAL A 261 -3.38 14.54 4.36
N TRP A 262 -2.78 14.59 5.54
CA TRP A 262 -3.48 14.74 6.81
C TRP A 262 -3.28 16.14 7.39
N VAL A 263 -4.37 16.87 7.58
CA VAL A 263 -4.38 18.21 8.17
C VAL A 263 -4.94 18.13 9.59
N ASN A 264 -4.17 18.59 10.57
CA ASN A 264 -4.61 18.65 11.97
C ASN A 264 -4.99 20.07 12.36
N GLY A 265 -6.29 20.39 12.30
CA GLY A 265 -6.85 21.73 12.45
C GLY A 265 -7.35 22.32 11.13
N ASP A 266 -7.63 23.62 11.14
CA ASP A 266 -8.32 24.29 10.03
C ASP A 266 -7.54 24.26 8.71
N CYS A 267 -8.27 24.09 7.62
CA CYS A 267 -7.77 24.04 6.26
C CYS A 267 -8.34 25.20 5.44
N SER A 268 -7.50 26.20 5.12
CA SER A 268 -7.87 27.26 4.18
C SER A 268 -7.07 27.14 2.88
N ILE A 269 -7.76 26.88 1.76
CA ILE A 269 -7.18 26.91 0.41
C ILE A 269 -7.43 28.30 -0.19
N ASN A 270 -6.36 28.97 -0.60
CA ASN A 270 -6.42 30.35 -1.11
C ASN A 270 -7.12 30.43 -2.47
N SER A 271 -7.61 31.61 -2.83
CA SER A 271 -8.27 31.85 -4.12
C SER A 271 -7.38 31.45 -5.30
N ASN A 272 -7.98 30.82 -6.32
CA ASN A 272 -7.31 30.34 -7.53
C ASN A 272 -6.14 29.38 -7.25
N THR A 273 -6.11 28.74 -6.07
CA THR A 273 -5.12 27.70 -5.75
C THR A 273 -5.69 26.36 -6.16
N GLN A 274 -4.93 25.63 -6.95
CA GLN A 274 -5.19 24.24 -7.28
C GLN A 274 -4.42 23.34 -6.32
N VAL A 275 -5.08 22.34 -5.74
CA VAL A 275 -4.49 21.28 -4.90
C VAL A 275 -4.68 19.94 -5.61
N GLY A 276 -3.55 19.30 -5.96
CA GLY A 276 -3.54 18.11 -6.81
C GLY A 276 -3.96 18.38 -8.25
N SER A 277 -3.97 17.33 -9.07
CA SER A 277 -4.41 17.36 -10.46
C SER A 277 -5.13 16.06 -10.84
N SER A 278 -5.63 15.96 -12.08
CA SER A 278 -6.22 14.72 -12.59
C SER A 278 -5.21 13.56 -12.66
N ASP A 279 -3.94 13.87 -12.91
CA ASP A 279 -2.85 12.90 -13.04
C ASP A 279 -2.20 12.58 -11.68
N ASP A 280 -2.17 13.57 -10.79
CA ASP A 280 -1.60 13.51 -9.45
C ASP A 280 -2.66 13.98 -8.40
N PRO A 281 -3.69 13.17 -8.11
CA PRO A 281 -4.76 13.55 -7.20
C PRO A 281 -4.34 13.47 -5.73
N VAL A 282 -5.20 13.97 -4.83
CA VAL A 282 -4.96 14.00 -3.37
C VAL A 282 -6.13 13.39 -2.61
N ILE A 283 -5.83 12.58 -1.59
CA ILE A 283 -6.79 12.29 -0.50
C ILE A 283 -6.46 13.26 0.64
N LEU A 284 -7.27 14.31 0.81
CA LEU A 284 -7.07 15.35 1.82
C LEU A 284 -8.01 15.10 3.00
N ILE A 285 -7.46 14.64 4.12
CA ILE A 285 -8.20 14.45 5.37
C ILE A 285 -7.96 15.67 6.26
N VAL A 286 -9.02 16.42 6.56
CA VAL A 286 -8.97 17.56 7.49
C VAL A 286 -9.61 17.12 8.79
N THR A 287 -8.81 17.09 9.85
CA THR A 287 -9.24 16.54 11.13
C THR A 287 -9.49 17.61 12.16
N ASP A 288 -10.68 17.56 12.77
CA ASP A 288 -11.14 18.48 13.81
C ASP A 288 -10.88 19.96 13.48
N GLY A 289 -11.24 20.38 12.26
CA GLY A 289 -11.04 21.75 11.81
C GLY A 289 -11.96 22.13 10.65
N ASP A 290 -12.20 23.42 10.50
CA ASP A 290 -13.03 23.97 9.42
C ASP A 290 -12.28 23.90 8.08
N ILE A 291 -13.02 23.69 6.99
CA ILE A 291 -12.50 23.72 5.64
C ILE A 291 -13.03 24.95 4.92
N THR A 292 -12.14 25.79 4.42
CA THR A 292 -12.48 26.97 3.61
C THR A 292 -11.75 26.90 2.27
N MET A 293 -12.51 26.84 1.18
CA MET A 293 -11.98 27.00 -0.18
C MET A 293 -12.44 28.34 -0.73
N ASN A 294 -11.48 29.24 -0.94
CA ASN A 294 -11.77 30.59 -1.43
C ASN A 294 -11.97 30.59 -2.96
N GLY A 295 -12.59 31.65 -3.49
CA GLY A 295 -13.01 31.74 -4.89
C GLY A 295 -12.00 31.25 -5.94
N GLY A 296 -12.46 30.37 -6.83
CA GLY A 296 -11.66 29.74 -7.88
C GLY A 296 -10.66 28.68 -7.40
N ALA A 297 -10.64 28.32 -6.12
CA ALA A 297 -9.83 27.20 -5.64
C ALA A 297 -10.36 25.87 -6.20
N SER A 298 -9.45 24.96 -6.55
CA SER A 298 -9.81 23.62 -7.03
C SER A 298 -9.04 22.55 -6.25
N LEU A 299 -9.73 21.48 -5.91
CA LEU A 299 -9.11 20.27 -5.35
C LEU A 299 -9.41 19.11 -6.30
N TYR A 300 -8.40 18.34 -6.67
CA TYR A 300 -8.56 17.11 -7.45
C TYR A 300 -8.32 15.90 -6.55
N GLY A 301 -9.39 15.17 -6.24
CA GLY A 301 -9.34 13.96 -5.44
C GLY A 301 -10.47 13.87 -4.42
N ILE A 302 -10.16 13.39 -3.22
CA ILE A 302 -11.13 13.16 -2.15
C ILE A 302 -10.84 14.15 -1.01
N LEU A 303 -11.82 14.98 -0.66
CA LEU A 303 -11.81 15.82 0.53
C LEU A 303 -12.61 15.12 1.63
N PHE A 304 -11.98 14.75 2.74
CA PHE A 304 -12.66 14.13 3.87
C PHE A 304 -12.60 15.03 5.11
N SER A 305 -13.74 15.58 5.50
CA SER A 305 -13.91 16.27 6.77
C SER A 305 -14.09 15.23 7.88
N PHE A 306 -13.08 15.11 8.73
CA PHE A 306 -13.01 14.05 9.73
C PHE A 306 -13.09 14.64 11.14
N ARG A 307 -14.12 14.27 11.89
CA ARG A 307 -14.25 14.53 13.32
C ARG A 307 -13.84 13.29 14.09
N LYS A 308 -12.86 13.41 14.99
CA LYS A 308 -12.38 12.28 15.79
C LYS A 308 -13.46 11.76 16.75
N PRO A 309 -13.40 10.47 17.12
CA PRO A 309 -14.26 9.91 18.17
C PRO A 309 -14.19 10.71 19.47
N GLY A 310 -15.36 11.06 20.00
CA GLY A 310 -15.48 11.81 21.26
C GLY A 310 -15.38 13.33 21.14
N VAL A 311 -15.11 13.86 19.94
CA VAL A 311 -15.22 15.30 19.65
C VAL A 311 -16.67 15.63 19.36
N THR A 312 -17.20 16.66 20.02
CA THR A 312 -18.59 17.13 19.85
C THR A 312 -18.68 18.51 19.22
N ALA A 313 -17.54 19.10 18.84
CA ALA A 313 -17.55 20.32 18.06
C ALA A 313 -18.14 20.03 16.68
N ASP A 314 -18.83 21.02 16.13
CA ASP A 314 -19.23 21.03 14.73
C ASP A 314 -18.13 21.72 13.93
N PHE A 315 -17.83 21.17 12.75
CA PHE A 315 -16.92 21.74 11.78
C PHE A 315 -17.67 21.96 10.47
N GLU A 316 -17.32 23.00 9.75
CA GLU A 316 -18.01 23.39 8.51
C GLU A 316 -17.08 23.26 7.30
N ILE A 317 -17.67 23.03 6.13
CA ILE A 317 -17.01 23.15 4.83
C ILE A 317 -17.65 24.34 4.10
N ASP A 318 -16.82 25.29 3.66
CA ASP A 318 -17.27 26.43 2.87
C ASP A 318 -16.43 26.62 1.60
N MET A 319 -17.05 26.35 0.45
CA MET A 319 -16.48 26.46 -0.89
C MET A 319 -17.07 27.65 -1.64
N ALA A 320 -16.60 28.85 -1.32
CA ALA A 320 -17.15 30.08 -1.87
C ALA A 320 -16.59 30.41 -3.27
N GLY A 321 -17.38 31.14 -4.07
CA GLY A 321 -16.89 31.85 -5.26
C GLY A 321 -16.38 30.97 -6.40
N GLY A 322 -17.06 29.85 -6.69
CA GLY A 322 -16.66 28.91 -7.74
C GLY A 322 -15.48 28.05 -7.35
N ALA A 323 -15.31 27.76 -6.06
CA ALA A 323 -14.41 26.73 -5.60
C ALA A 323 -15.08 25.36 -5.72
N TYR A 324 -14.33 24.34 -6.20
CA TYR A 324 -14.85 23.00 -6.45
C TYR A 324 -13.87 21.91 -6.03
N THR A 325 -14.41 20.80 -5.53
CA THR A 325 -13.69 19.53 -5.47
C THR A 325 -14.08 18.67 -6.66
N TYR A 326 -13.11 18.33 -7.51
CA TYR A 326 -13.24 17.37 -8.60
C TYR A 326 -12.91 15.97 -8.06
N GLY A 327 -13.91 15.11 -7.94
CA GLY A 327 -13.83 13.82 -7.27
C GLY A 327 -14.97 13.66 -6.26
N SER A 328 -14.66 13.64 -4.96
CA SER A 328 -15.67 13.46 -3.91
C SER A 328 -15.36 14.27 -2.64
N VAL A 329 -16.42 14.71 -1.97
CA VAL A 329 -16.40 15.33 -0.65
C VAL A 329 -17.13 14.41 0.31
N ALA A 330 -16.46 14.00 1.37
CA ALA A 330 -17.00 13.13 2.41
C ALA A 330 -16.94 13.83 3.79
N SER A 331 -17.89 13.53 4.67
CA SER A 331 -17.87 13.98 6.06
C SER A 331 -18.42 12.90 6.99
N ASN A 332 -17.71 12.55 8.07
CA ASN A 332 -18.23 11.63 9.10
C ASN A 332 -19.06 12.35 10.18
N HIS A 333 -19.43 13.60 9.93
CA HIS A 333 -20.28 14.38 10.81
C HIS A 333 -21.24 15.26 10.01
N PRO A 334 -22.34 15.73 10.64
CA PRO A 334 -23.27 16.62 9.96
C PRO A 334 -22.56 17.87 9.46
N VAL A 335 -22.99 18.35 8.29
CA VAL A 335 -22.53 19.61 7.70
C VAL A 335 -23.72 20.52 7.40
N GLY A 336 -23.48 21.82 7.27
CA GLY A 336 -24.49 22.81 6.87
C GLY A 336 -25.08 23.61 8.03
N ASN A 337 -24.39 23.63 9.17
CA ASN A 337 -24.86 24.28 10.39
C ASN A 337 -24.68 25.81 10.36
N SER A 338 -23.81 26.34 9.48
CA SER A 338 -23.49 27.78 9.40
C SER A 338 -23.61 28.38 7.99
N SER A 339 -24.47 27.82 7.14
CA SER A 339 -24.69 28.28 5.77
C SER A 339 -23.46 28.19 4.85
N GLY A 340 -22.57 27.23 5.09
CA GLY A 340 -21.43 26.95 4.22
C GLY A 340 -21.85 26.48 2.82
N THR A 341 -20.91 26.61 1.87
CA THR A 341 -21.09 26.18 0.49
C THR A 341 -20.40 24.84 0.22
N TYR A 342 -21.08 23.89 -0.42
CA TYR A 342 -20.53 22.56 -0.72
C TYR A 342 -20.52 22.32 -2.23
N ASN A 343 -19.36 22.26 -2.86
CA ASN A 343 -19.29 22.09 -4.30
C ASN A 343 -18.45 20.88 -4.67
N ALA A 344 -19.10 19.88 -5.26
CA ALA A 344 -18.45 18.64 -5.66
C ALA A 344 -18.81 18.31 -7.11
N VAL A 345 -17.79 18.09 -7.92
CA VAL A 345 -17.94 17.68 -9.31
C VAL A 345 -17.46 16.24 -9.41
N TYR A 346 -18.37 15.30 -9.69
CA TYR A 346 -17.96 13.93 -9.93
C TYR A 346 -16.97 13.84 -11.10
N ASP A 347 -15.80 13.27 -10.83
CA ASP A 347 -14.74 13.05 -11.81
C ASP A 347 -14.26 11.60 -11.71
N ALA A 348 -14.71 10.78 -12.67
CA ALA A 348 -14.41 9.35 -12.71
C ALA A 348 -12.92 9.09 -12.98
N ASP A 349 -12.26 9.95 -13.76
CA ASP A 349 -10.85 9.77 -14.11
C ASP A 349 -9.98 10.05 -12.89
N VAL A 350 -10.28 11.09 -12.11
CA VAL A 350 -9.61 11.37 -10.83
C VAL A 350 -9.72 10.19 -9.86
N LEU A 351 -10.93 9.64 -9.67
CA LEU A 351 -11.14 8.51 -8.76
C LEU A 351 -10.46 7.23 -9.25
N ALA A 352 -10.46 6.98 -10.56
CA ALA A 352 -9.72 5.87 -11.17
C ALA A 352 -8.20 6.03 -11.03
N THR A 353 -7.68 7.26 -11.15
CA THR A 353 -6.27 7.56 -10.91
C THR A 353 -5.90 7.27 -9.46
N ILE A 354 -6.73 7.64 -8.47
CA ILE A 354 -6.47 7.31 -7.06
C ILE A 354 -6.31 5.80 -6.84
N ASP A 355 -7.20 4.98 -7.41
CA ASP A 355 -7.13 3.52 -7.30
C ASP A 355 -5.86 2.93 -7.95
N GLN A 356 -5.41 3.52 -9.07
CA GLN A 356 -4.31 2.96 -9.85
C GLN A 356 -2.93 3.47 -9.41
N HIS A 357 -2.84 4.70 -8.89
CA HIS A 357 -1.59 5.41 -8.67
C HIS A 357 -0.79 4.86 -7.47
N ASP A 358 0.53 4.75 -7.64
CA ASP A 358 1.43 4.13 -6.64
C ASP A 358 1.42 4.86 -5.29
N ALA A 359 1.17 6.17 -5.27
CA ALA A 359 1.09 6.97 -4.03
C ALA A 359 -0.03 6.53 -3.07
N PHE A 360 -1.09 5.90 -3.58
CA PHE A 360 -2.21 5.42 -2.76
C PHE A 360 -2.12 3.94 -2.42
N LYS A 361 -1.04 3.27 -2.82
CA LYS A 361 -0.81 1.85 -2.54
C LYS A 361 0.15 1.69 -1.38
N ARG A 362 -0.11 0.69 -0.54
CA ARG A 362 0.70 0.35 0.62
C ARG A 362 1.13 -1.10 0.53
N VAL A 363 2.31 -1.38 1.07
CA VAL A 363 2.92 -2.71 1.03
C VAL A 363 3.13 -3.22 2.43
N ALA A 364 2.45 -4.32 2.77
CA ALA A 364 2.61 -5.01 4.03
C ALA A 364 3.29 -6.36 3.82
N ARG A 365 4.21 -6.76 4.71
CA ARG A 365 4.78 -8.11 4.70
C ARG A 365 3.75 -9.10 5.25
N VAL A 366 3.65 -10.30 4.69
CA VAL A 366 2.78 -11.35 5.23
C VAL A 366 3.54 -12.14 6.31
N PRO A 367 3.14 -12.07 7.58
CA PRO A 367 3.84 -12.77 8.66
C PRO A 367 3.84 -14.29 8.43
N GLY A 368 5.00 -14.92 8.64
CA GLY A 368 5.14 -16.38 8.48
C GLY A 368 5.17 -16.89 7.03
N SER A 369 5.17 -15.99 6.04
CA SER A 369 5.27 -16.36 4.61
C SER A 369 6.69 -16.70 4.15
N TRP A 370 7.70 -16.35 4.94
CA TRP A 370 9.11 -16.63 4.62
C TRP A 370 9.39 -18.13 4.58
N ARG A 371 10.06 -18.59 3.51
CA ARG A 371 10.45 -19.99 3.29
C ARG A 371 11.80 -20.09 2.59
N ASP A 372 12.62 -21.06 2.97
CA ASP A 372 13.80 -21.51 2.22
C ASP A 372 13.57 -22.90 1.62
N PHE A 373 14.23 -23.18 0.49
CA PHE A 373 14.09 -24.42 -0.29
C PHE A 373 15.42 -25.14 -0.51
#